data_AF-A0A7Z1N7R9-F1
#
_entry.id   AF-A0A7Z1N7R9-F1
#
_cell.length_a   1.000
_cell.length_b   1.000
_cell.length_c   1.000
_cell.angle_alpha   90.00
_cell.angle_beta   90.00
_cell.angle_gamma   90.00
#
_symmetry.space_group_name_H-M   'P 1'
#
loop_
_entity.id
_entity.type
_entity.pdbx_description
1 polymer ?
#
loop_
_entity_poly.entity_id
_entity_poly.type
_entity_poly.pdbx_seq_one_letter_code
_entity_poly.pdbx_strand_id
1 'polypeptide(L)'
;TEGILGVRSSHQYKLLIILSPSGAYYGGDTLKSTKIYVEDEYVRAVRGGVGFAKVAGNYAASLLAQTNANKLGYDQVLWLDGVEQKYVEEVGSMNIFFVENGKVVTPALNGSILPGITRKSIIQLAEDLGYEVEERRVSIEELFNAYDKGELTEVFGSGTAAVIS
;
A
#
# COMPACT_ATOMS: atom_id res chain seq x y z
N THR A 1 -11.62 -27.49 -5.20
CA THR A 1 -12.28 -27.62 -3.89
C THR A 1 -12.20 -29.06 -3.49
N GLU A 2 -11.87 -29.32 -2.23
CA GLU A 2 -11.90 -30.66 -1.63
C GLU A 2 -13.28 -30.87 -1.01
N GLY A 3 -13.85 -32.06 -1.12
CA GLY A 3 -15.19 -32.38 -0.61
C GLY A 3 -15.22 -32.60 0.91
N ILE A 4 -14.63 -31.69 1.70
CA ILE A 4 -14.53 -31.81 3.16
C ILE A 4 -14.81 -30.48 3.85
N LEU A 5 -15.39 -30.52 5.05
CA LEU A 5 -15.76 -29.33 5.84
C LEU A 5 -14.75 -28.97 6.94
N GLY A 6 -13.83 -29.87 7.28
CA GLY A 6 -12.86 -29.67 8.36
C GLY A 6 -11.79 -28.63 8.01
N VAL A 7 -11.39 -27.81 8.99
CA VAL A 7 -10.35 -26.79 8.83
C VAL A 7 -8.97 -27.46 8.88
N ARG A 8 -8.34 -27.62 7.72
CA ARG A 8 -6.97 -28.11 7.53
C ARG A 8 -6.42 -27.63 6.19
N SER A 9 -5.10 -27.74 6.00
CA SER A 9 -4.50 -27.53 4.68
C SER A 9 -5.09 -28.52 3.66
N SER A 10 -5.46 -28.01 2.49
CA SER A 10 -5.98 -28.82 1.39
C SER A 10 -4.90 -29.77 0.85
N HIS A 11 -5.32 -30.92 0.33
CA HIS A 11 -4.44 -31.80 -0.47
C HIS A 11 -4.64 -31.62 -1.97
N GLN A 12 -5.63 -30.83 -2.38
CA GLN A 12 -5.95 -30.59 -3.78
C GLN A 12 -6.03 -29.10 -4.08
N TYR A 13 -5.28 -28.66 -5.10
CA TYR A 13 -5.22 -27.27 -5.54
C TYR A 13 -5.45 -27.19 -7.05
N LYS A 14 -5.92 -26.03 -7.52
CA LYS A 14 -5.99 -25.70 -8.94
C LYS A 14 -5.26 -24.37 -9.14
N LEU A 15 -4.31 -24.34 -10.06
CA LEU A 15 -3.70 -23.11 -10.56
C LEU A 15 -4.43 -22.71 -11.85
N LEU A 16 -4.90 -21.47 -11.90
CA LEU A 16 -5.50 -20.89 -13.11
C LEU A 16 -4.75 -19.60 -13.46
N ILE A 17 -4.57 -19.37 -14.76
CA ILE A 17 -4.03 -18.13 -15.31
C ILE A 17 -5.11 -17.54 -16.21
N ILE A 18 -5.51 -16.31 -15.92
CA ILE A 18 -6.56 -15.59 -16.63
C ILE A 18 -5.94 -14.29 -17.16
N LEU A 19 -6.24 -13.95 -18.41
CA LEU A 19 -5.78 -12.72 -19.05
C LEU A 19 -6.96 -11.76 -19.23
N SER A 20 -6.76 -10.48 -18.93
CA SER A 20 -7.73 -9.42 -19.18
C SER A 20 -6.99 -8.22 -19.79
N PRO A 21 -7.45 -7.65 -20.90
CA PRO A 21 -6.92 -6.37 -21.36
C PRO A 21 -7.23 -5.28 -20.33
N SER A 22 -6.33 -4.31 -20.18
CA SER A 22 -6.51 -3.13 -19.32
C SER A 22 -6.19 -1.88 -20.11
N GLY A 23 -7.02 -0.85 -19.98
CA GLY A 23 -6.79 0.46 -20.59
C GLY A 23 -5.84 1.32 -19.76
N ALA A 24 -5.61 2.56 -20.20
CA ALA A 24 -4.86 3.54 -19.43
C ALA A 24 -5.61 3.90 -18.13
N TYR A 25 -4.90 3.89 -16.99
CA TYR A 25 -5.47 4.27 -15.69
C TYR A 25 -5.69 5.78 -15.56
N TYR A 26 -4.82 6.58 -16.18
CA TYR A 26 -4.95 8.03 -16.28
C TYR A 26 -5.14 8.39 -17.76
N GLY A 27 -6.26 9.05 -18.07
CA GLY A 27 -6.59 9.48 -19.42
C GLY A 27 -5.96 10.86 -19.71
N GLY A 28 -4.73 10.89 -20.20
CA GLY A 28 -4.03 12.12 -20.63
C GLY A 28 -2.57 12.18 -20.17
N ASP A 29 -1.90 13.32 -20.43
CA ASP A 29 -0.52 13.59 -20.02
C ASP A 29 -0.36 13.96 -18.53
N THR A 30 -1.44 13.90 -17.74
CA THR A 30 -1.45 14.37 -16.36
C THR A 30 -1.93 13.29 -15.37
N LEU A 31 -1.15 13.11 -14.30
CA LEU A 31 -1.55 12.34 -13.13
C LEU A 31 -2.64 13.10 -12.38
N LYS A 32 -3.74 12.41 -12.04
CA LYS A 32 -4.78 12.97 -11.18
C LYS A 32 -4.48 12.59 -9.74
N SER A 33 -4.43 13.59 -8.86
CA SER A 33 -4.20 13.34 -7.44
C SER A 33 -5.36 12.55 -6.81
N THR A 34 -5.00 11.64 -5.92
CA THR A 34 -5.90 10.76 -5.19
C THR A 34 -6.11 11.33 -3.78
N LYS A 35 -7.36 11.50 -3.34
CA LYS A 35 -7.64 11.88 -1.94
C LYS A 35 -7.54 10.64 -1.07
N ILE A 36 -6.72 10.71 -0.02
CA ILE A 36 -6.46 9.55 0.84
C ILE A 36 -7.04 9.81 2.24
N TYR A 37 -7.83 8.86 2.75
CA TYR A 37 -8.36 8.86 4.10
C TYR A 37 -7.41 8.10 5.03
N VAL A 38 -6.93 8.73 6.10
CA VAL A 38 -6.17 8.01 7.14
C VAL A 38 -7.14 7.17 7.95
N GLU A 39 -7.02 5.85 7.86
CA GLU A 39 -7.90 4.92 8.55
C GLU A 39 -7.44 4.70 9.99
N ASP A 40 -8.35 5.00 10.92
CA ASP A 40 -8.13 5.02 12.37
C ASP A 40 -9.01 4.01 13.13
N GLU A 41 -9.96 3.34 12.45
CA GLU A 41 -10.82 2.31 13.04
C GLU A 41 -10.38 0.89 12.61
N TYR A 42 -10.13 0.69 11.32
CA TYR A 42 -9.82 -0.61 10.73
C TYR A 42 -8.33 -0.85 10.52
N VAL A 43 -7.91 -2.10 10.68
CA VAL A 43 -6.51 -2.53 10.48
C VAL A 43 -6.43 -3.49 9.30
N ARG A 44 -5.49 -3.24 8.39
CA ARG A 44 -5.24 -4.10 7.22
C ARG A 44 -4.55 -5.41 7.58
N ALA A 45 -3.52 -5.32 8.41
CA ALA A 45 -2.67 -6.43 8.80
C ALA A 45 -1.92 -6.13 10.11
N VAL A 46 -1.40 -7.18 10.74
CA VAL A 46 -0.55 -7.10 11.93
C VAL A 46 0.65 -8.03 11.74
N ARG A 47 1.81 -7.70 12.32
CA ARG A 47 2.97 -8.59 12.36
C ARG A 47 2.60 -9.96 12.92
N GLY A 48 2.96 -11.02 12.19
CA GLY A 48 2.58 -12.41 12.51
C GLY A 48 1.28 -12.86 11.83
N GLY A 49 0.52 -11.94 11.23
CA GLY A 49 -0.57 -12.23 10.31
C GLY A 49 -0.06 -12.52 8.89
N VAL A 50 -0.95 -12.38 7.91
CA VAL A 50 -0.68 -12.70 6.50
C VAL A 50 -0.59 -11.46 5.60
N GLY A 51 -0.32 -10.29 6.18
CA GLY A 51 -0.25 -9.01 5.46
C GLY A 51 0.78 -8.96 4.34
N PHE A 52 1.91 -9.65 4.53
CA PHE A 52 2.99 -9.81 3.56
C PHE A 52 2.65 -10.73 2.37
N ALA A 53 1.51 -11.43 2.41
CA ALA A 53 1.10 -12.37 1.39
C ALA A 53 -0.09 -11.82 0.58
N LYS A 54 -0.09 -12.07 -0.74
CA LYS A 54 -1.18 -11.64 -1.62
C LYS A 54 -2.33 -12.63 -1.58
N VAL A 55 -3.04 -12.67 -0.45
CA VAL A 55 -4.15 -13.60 -0.17
C VAL A 55 -5.50 -12.87 -0.13
N ALA A 56 -6.55 -13.53 -0.62
CA ALA A 56 -7.88 -12.92 -0.76
C ALA A 56 -8.46 -12.39 0.56
N GLY A 57 -8.15 -13.03 1.69
CA GLY A 57 -8.63 -12.62 3.01
C GLY A 57 -8.25 -11.18 3.38
N ASN A 58 -7.04 -10.74 3.00
CA ASN A 58 -6.58 -9.37 3.24
C ASN A 58 -7.43 -8.32 2.52
N TYR A 59 -7.89 -8.64 1.30
CA TYR A 59 -8.71 -7.75 0.49
C TYR A 59 -10.17 -7.76 0.96
N ALA A 60 -10.71 -8.93 1.32
CA ALA A 60 -12.07 -9.02 1.82
C ALA A 60 -12.26 -8.20 3.11
N ALA A 61 -11.28 -8.26 4.02
CA ALA A 61 -11.28 -7.50 5.26
C ALA A 61 -11.18 -5.97 5.04
N SER A 62 -10.60 -5.51 3.93
CA SER A 62 -10.39 -4.08 3.66
C SER A 62 -11.59 -3.37 3.01
N LEU A 63 -12.60 -4.11 2.53
CA LEU A 63 -13.70 -3.54 1.74
C LEU A 63 -14.55 -2.54 2.52
N LEU A 64 -14.77 -2.77 3.82
CA LEU A 64 -15.61 -1.90 4.65
C LEU A 64 -14.95 -0.53 4.87
N ALA A 65 -13.67 -0.53 5.25
CA ALA A 65 -12.86 0.69 5.40
C ALA A 65 -12.86 1.54 4.11
N GLN A 66 -12.58 0.91 2.96
CA GLN A 66 -12.63 1.61 1.67
C GLN A 66 -14.03 2.16 1.35
N THR A 67 -15.08 1.41 1.69
CA THR A 67 -16.46 1.89 1.50
C THR A 67 -16.76 3.10 2.37
N ASN A 68 -16.24 3.14 3.61
CA ASN A 68 -16.41 4.27 4.51
C ASN A 68 -15.63 5.50 4.02
N ALA A 69 -14.36 5.32 3.60
CA ALA A 69 -13.57 6.39 2.99
C ALA A 69 -14.26 7.00 1.76
N ASN A 70 -14.82 6.16 0.89
CA ASN A 70 -15.57 6.61 -0.28
C ASN A 70 -16.81 7.46 0.09
N LYS A 71 -17.54 7.08 1.14
CA LYS A 71 -18.69 7.87 1.63
C LYS A 71 -18.29 9.24 2.17
N LEU A 72 -17.05 9.37 2.66
CA LEU A 72 -16.46 10.63 3.10
C LEU A 72 -15.83 11.45 1.95
N GLY A 73 -15.85 10.93 0.71
CA GLY A 73 -15.33 11.62 -0.47
C GLY A 73 -13.83 11.44 -0.70
N TYR A 74 -13.22 10.41 -0.10
CA TYR A 74 -11.85 9.99 -0.36
C TYR A 74 -11.81 8.82 -1.34
N ASP A 75 -10.74 8.72 -2.11
CA ASP A 75 -10.57 7.72 -3.17
C ASP A 75 -9.86 6.46 -2.67
N GLN A 76 -9.00 6.56 -1.65
CA GLN A 76 -8.21 5.47 -1.10
C GLN A 76 -8.06 5.59 0.42
N VAL A 77 -7.72 4.47 1.07
CA VAL A 77 -7.38 4.41 2.49
C VAL A 77 -5.86 4.41 2.68
N LEU A 78 -5.33 5.22 3.59
CA LEU A 78 -3.99 5.06 4.15
C LEU A 78 -4.07 4.16 5.38
N TRP A 79 -3.35 3.04 5.32
CA TRP A 79 -3.30 2.08 6.41
C TRP A 79 -2.22 2.46 7.41
N LEU A 80 -2.61 2.52 8.69
CA LEU A 80 -1.69 2.59 9.81
C LEU A 80 -1.40 1.19 10.36
N ASP A 81 -0.29 1.07 11.09
CA ASP A 81 0.12 -0.17 11.70
C ASP A 81 -0.92 -0.66 12.71
N GLY A 82 -1.14 -1.98 12.75
CA GLY A 82 -2.22 -2.55 13.55
C GLY A 82 -2.00 -2.61 15.06
N VAL A 83 -0.89 -2.08 15.59
CA VAL A 83 -0.55 -2.17 17.02
C VAL A 83 -0.63 -0.80 17.67
N GLU A 84 0.11 0.16 17.12
CA GLU A 84 0.23 1.52 17.65
C GLU A 84 -0.71 2.49 16.92
N GLN A 85 -1.25 2.11 15.76
CA GLN A 85 -2.09 2.96 14.88
C GLN A 85 -1.46 4.34 14.66
N LYS A 86 -0.14 4.35 14.48
CA LYS A 86 0.67 5.56 14.35
C LYS A 86 1.51 5.55 13.07
N TYR A 87 1.96 4.39 12.64
CA TYR A 87 2.95 4.24 11.58
C TYR A 87 2.28 3.86 10.28
N VAL A 88 2.61 4.57 9.21
CA VAL A 88 2.06 4.29 7.88
C VAL A 88 2.62 2.98 7.31
N GLU A 89 1.76 2.20 6.68
CA GLU A 89 2.12 0.93 6.03
C GLU A 89 1.90 0.96 4.51
N GLU A 90 0.66 1.16 4.06
CA GLU A 90 0.25 1.06 2.64
C GLU A 90 -0.88 2.05 2.32
N VAL A 91 -1.12 2.31 1.04
CA VAL A 91 -2.29 3.07 0.55
C VAL A 91 -3.16 2.17 -0.33
N GLY A 92 -4.36 1.85 0.15
CA GLY A 92 -5.28 0.94 -0.51
C GLY A 92 -4.68 -0.45 -0.67
N SER A 93 -4.23 -0.77 -1.88
CA SER A 93 -3.54 -2.02 -2.23
C SER A 93 -2.15 -1.79 -2.85
N MET A 94 -1.56 -0.64 -2.56
CA MET A 94 -0.30 -0.15 -3.07
C MET A 94 0.67 0.13 -1.92
N ASN A 95 1.96 -0.07 -2.16
CA ASN A 95 2.98 0.46 -1.25
C ASN A 95 3.02 1.98 -1.38
N ILE A 96 3.45 2.68 -0.34
CA ILE A 96 3.52 4.15 -0.34
C ILE A 96 4.95 4.66 -0.21
N PHE A 97 5.19 5.82 -0.82
CA PHE A 97 6.45 6.54 -0.81
C PHE A 97 6.22 8.01 -0.45
N PHE A 98 7.25 8.61 0.13
CA PHE A 98 7.31 10.02 0.52
C PHE A 98 8.62 10.60 -0.01
N VAL A 99 8.57 11.81 -0.57
CA VAL A 99 9.78 12.57 -0.90
C VAL A 99 9.94 13.65 0.16
N GLU A 100 10.88 13.45 1.07
CA GLU A 100 11.12 14.30 2.23
C GLU A 100 12.58 14.77 2.21
N ASN A 101 12.82 16.08 2.27
CA ASN A 101 14.17 16.66 2.27
C ASN A 101 15.06 16.16 1.10
N GLY A 102 14.44 15.89 -0.07
CA GLY A 102 15.12 15.36 -1.26
C GLY A 102 15.44 13.86 -1.21
N LYS A 103 15.04 13.14 -0.15
CA LYS A 103 15.18 11.69 -0.02
C LYS A 103 13.88 10.98 -0.35
N VAL A 104 13.98 9.75 -0.84
CA VAL A 104 12.83 8.86 -1.06
C VAL A 104 12.67 7.96 0.17
N VAL A 105 11.57 8.10 0.89
CA VAL A 105 11.28 7.35 2.11
C VAL A 105 10.11 6.40 1.86
N THR A 106 10.21 5.16 2.32
CA THR A 106 9.09 4.20 2.28
C THR A 106 9.06 3.34 3.54
N PRO A 107 7.88 2.90 4.01
CA PRO A 107 7.77 1.95 5.11
C PRO A 107 8.63 0.69 4.91
N ALA A 108 9.48 0.37 5.89
CA ALA A 108 10.31 -0.83 5.89
C ALA A 108 9.46 -2.11 6.02
N LEU A 109 9.84 -3.17 5.31
CA LEU A 109 9.15 -4.46 5.37
C LEU A 109 9.26 -5.08 6.78
N ASN A 110 8.13 -5.18 7.46
CA ASN A 110 8.01 -5.61 8.87
C ASN A 110 7.18 -6.90 9.04
N GLY A 111 6.74 -7.50 7.94
CA GLY A 111 5.85 -8.68 7.91
C GLY A 111 4.35 -8.35 7.84
N SER A 112 3.93 -7.12 8.14
CA SER A 112 2.57 -6.65 7.85
C SER A 112 2.47 -5.92 6.52
N ILE A 113 3.56 -5.57 5.85
CA ILE A 113 3.56 -4.91 4.53
C ILE A 113 3.81 -5.91 3.39
N LEU A 114 3.06 -5.78 2.30
CA LEU A 114 3.25 -6.58 1.08
C LEU A 114 4.54 -6.14 0.36
N PRO A 115 5.49 -7.06 0.05
CA PRO A 115 6.70 -6.74 -0.71
C PRO A 115 6.39 -6.56 -2.20
N GLY A 116 5.83 -5.40 -2.56
CA GLY A 116 5.44 -5.10 -3.94
C GLY A 116 6.62 -5.08 -4.91
N ILE A 117 6.41 -5.63 -6.11
CA ILE A 117 7.43 -5.62 -7.17
C ILE A 117 7.68 -4.20 -7.67
N THR A 118 6.64 -3.40 -7.88
CA THR A 118 6.79 -2.00 -8.29
C THR A 118 7.56 -1.19 -7.24
N ARG A 119 7.29 -1.39 -5.95
CA ARG A 119 8.07 -0.81 -4.84
C ARG A 119 9.55 -1.14 -4.97
N LYS A 120 9.88 -2.42 -5.15
CA LYS A 120 11.27 -2.87 -5.33
C LYS A 120 11.93 -2.18 -6.53
N SER A 121 11.22 -2.09 -7.66
CA SER A 121 11.75 -1.43 -8.86
C SER A 121 11.96 0.07 -8.67
N ILE A 122 11.07 0.75 -7.95
CA ILE A 122 11.19 2.19 -7.66
C ILE A 122 12.40 2.47 -6.77
N ILE A 123 12.61 1.67 -5.72
CA ILE A 123 13.78 1.78 -4.84
C ILE A 123 15.07 1.66 -5.66
N GLN A 124 15.20 0.60 -6.45
CA GLN A 124 16.38 0.38 -7.29
C GLN A 124 16.61 1.55 -8.26
N LEU A 125 15.54 2.01 -8.94
CA LEU A 125 15.66 3.10 -9.89
C LEU A 125 16.05 4.42 -9.21
N ALA A 126 15.53 4.70 -8.03
CA ALA A 126 15.89 5.89 -7.27
C ALA A 126 17.38 5.87 -6.89
N GLU A 127 17.89 4.74 -6.40
CA GLU A 127 19.31 4.54 -6.10
C GLU A 127 20.18 4.69 -7.37
N ASP A 128 19.78 4.09 -8.49
CA ASP A 128 20.51 4.17 -9.76
C ASP A 128 20.58 5.61 -10.30
N LEU A 129 19.57 6.44 -10.01
CA LEU A 129 19.53 7.86 -10.34
C LEU A 129 20.27 8.74 -9.33
N GLY A 130 20.80 8.17 -8.26
CA GLY A 130 21.57 8.88 -7.22
C GLY A 130 20.73 9.51 -6.12
N TYR A 131 19.44 9.16 -6.00
CA TYR A 131 18.64 9.55 -4.85
C TYR A 131 18.99 8.71 -3.63
N GLU A 132 18.95 9.32 -2.45
CA GLU A 132 19.01 8.59 -1.19
C GLU A 132 17.65 7.95 -0.90
N VAL A 133 17.66 6.66 -0.58
CA VAL A 133 16.46 5.89 -0.26
C VAL A 133 16.51 5.39 1.18
N GLU A 134 15.45 5.63 1.95
CA GLU A 134 15.30 5.15 3.32
C GLU A 134 14.10 4.20 3.45
N GLU A 135 14.37 2.94 3.79
CA GLU A 135 13.36 1.99 4.23
C GLU A 135 13.27 2.03 5.77
N ARG A 136 12.28 2.73 6.33
CA ARG A 136 12.15 2.91 7.79
C ARG A 136 10.69 2.92 8.24
N ARG A 137 10.44 2.96 9.56
CA ARG A 137 9.09 3.27 10.06
C ARG A 137 8.83 4.76 9.82
N VAL A 138 7.61 5.08 9.39
CA VAL A 138 7.16 6.44 9.10
C VAL A 138 5.91 6.71 9.92
N SER A 139 5.95 7.65 10.86
CA SER A 139 4.76 8.01 11.64
C SER A 139 3.88 9.00 10.89
N ILE A 140 2.56 8.94 11.07
CA ILE A 140 1.65 9.92 10.45
C ILE A 140 1.92 11.35 10.95
N GLU A 141 2.34 11.48 12.20
CA GLU A 141 2.69 12.75 12.85
C GLU A 141 3.91 13.41 12.21
N GLU A 142 4.97 12.64 11.91
CA GLU A 142 6.16 13.22 11.26
C GLU A 142 5.85 13.73 9.86
N LEU A 143 4.95 13.07 9.12
CA LEU A 143 4.54 13.49 7.79
C LEU A 143 3.79 14.82 7.82
N PHE A 144 2.89 15.00 8.78
CA PHE A 144 2.22 16.29 8.97
C PHE A 144 3.22 17.39 9.35
N ASN A 145 4.14 17.10 10.27
CA ASN A 145 5.17 18.05 10.65
C ASN A 145 6.10 18.42 9.48
N ALA A 146 6.49 17.45 8.65
CA ALA A 146 7.32 17.66 7.48
C ALA A 146 6.57 18.47 6.40
N TYR A 147 5.28 18.22 6.21
CA TYR A 147 4.42 19.03 5.34
C TYR A 147 4.34 20.48 5.82
N ASP A 148 4.06 20.71 7.10
CA ASP A 148 3.96 22.06 7.67
C ASP A 148 5.27 22.86 7.57
N LYS A 149 6.41 22.16 7.58
CA LYS A 149 7.74 22.75 7.36
C LYS A 149 8.12 22.92 5.89
N GLY A 150 7.34 22.39 4.96
CA GLY A 150 7.65 22.38 3.53
C GLY A 150 8.77 21.40 3.15
N GLU A 151 9.05 20.41 3.99
CA GLU A 151 10.07 19.38 3.79
C GLU A 151 9.53 18.18 3.00
N LEU A 152 8.22 17.91 3.08
CA LEU A 152 7.53 16.87 2.32
C LEU A 152 7.02 17.44 0.98
N THR A 153 7.64 17.04 -0.13
CA THR A 153 7.33 17.60 -1.46
C THR A 153 6.40 16.72 -2.28
N GLU A 154 6.47 15.39 -2.12
CA GLU A 154 5.66 14.44 -2.90
C GLU A 154 5.26 13.24 -2.04
N VAL A 155 4.08 12.69 -2.34
CA VAL A 155 3.57 11.44 -1.78
C VAL A 155 2.95 10.66 -2.92
N PHE A 156 3.30 9.38 -3.05
CA PHE A 156 2.74 8.54 -4.11
C PHE A 156 2.61 7.07 -3.70
N GLY A 157 1.57 6.43 -4.23
CA GLY A 157 1.39 4.99 -4.17
C GLY A 157 2.12 4.30 -5.32
N SER A 158 2.51 3.04 -5.13
CA SER A 158 3.09 2.20 -6.17
C SER A 158 2.45 0.81 -6.22
N GLY A 159 2.16 0.35 -7.44
CA GLY A 159 1.55 -0.95 -7.66
C GLY A 159 1.43 -1.28 -9.14
N THR A 160 1.21 -2.55 -9.46
CA THR A 160 1.16 -3.01 -10.86
C THR A 160 0.09 -2.33 -11.71
N ALA A 161 -1.04 -1.98 -11.10
CA ALA A 161 -2.20 -1.41 -11.79
C ALA A 161 -1.90 -0.02 -12.39
N ALA A 162 -1.58 0.96 -11.54
CA ALA A 162 -1.36 2.35 -11.93
C ALA A 162 0.12 2.72 -12.12
N VAL A 163 1.04 1.81 -11.76
CA VAL A 163 2.49 2.07 -11.62
C VAL A 163 2.80 3.05 -10.49
N ILE A 164 2.39 4.31 -10.64
CA ILE A 164 2.51 5.41 -9.65
C ILE A 164 1.15 6.13 -9.59
N SER A 165 0.66 6.44 -8.38
CA SER A 165 -0.64 7.08 -8.13
C SER A 165 -0.62 8.11 -7.02
#